data_AF-A0A381XW06-F1
#
_entry.id   AF-A0A381XW06-F1
#
_cell.length_a   1.000
_cell.length_b   1.000
_cell.length_c   1.000
_cell.angle_alpha   90.00
_cell.angle_beta   90.00
_cell.angle_gamma   90.00
#
_symmetry.space_group_name_H-M   'P 1'
#
loop_
_entity.id
_entity.type
_entity.pdbx_description
1 polymer ?
#
loop_
_entity_poly.entity_id
_entity_poly.type
_entity_poly.pdbx_seq_one_letter_code
_entity_poly.pdbx_strand_id
1 'polypeptide(L)'
;MENMIGIMGGRLSNPITRETQSFSEHSWEMEFKKSKQIGFEVLEWVFDLHENNPILDSNNVKKIRHIAKEHNILVNSLCADYFMHNRLFGVSSFELENNLKLLKKLVLQCNKIEIKIIELPFVDSSSLKTEKNKNEL
;
A
#
# COMPACT_ATOMS: atom_id res chain seq x y z
N MET A 1 -9.10 -12.37 -22.74
CA MET A 1 -9.11 -11.99 -21.32
C MET A 1 -9.68 -10.61 -21.26
N GLU A 2 -10.73 -10.41 -20.46
CA GLU A 2 -11.22 -9.06 -20.17
C GLU A 2 -10.25 -8.40 -19.18
N ASN A 3 -10.01 -7.10 -19.36
CA ASN A 3 -9.15 -6.34 -18.47
C ASN A 3 -9.93 -6.03 -17.19
N MET A 4 -9.37 -6.36 -16.02
CA MET A 4 -9.98 -6.00 -14.75
C MET A 4 -9.82 -4.51 -14.49
N ILE A 5 -10.89 -3.88 -13.97
CA ILE A 5 -10.84 -2.47 -13.57
C ILE A 5 -10.72 -2.38 -12.05
N GLY A 6 -9.75 -1.59 -11.59
CA GLY A 6 -9.44 -1.43 -10.17
C GLY A 6 -9.58 -0.01 -9.66
N ILE A 7 -9.53 0.11 -8.33
CA ILE A 7 -9.52 1.39 -7.61
C ILE A 7 -8.44 1.40 -6.54
N MET A 8 -7.82 2.56 -6.34
CA MET A 8 -6.92 2.80 -5.22
C MET A 8 -7.69 2.86 -3.90
N GLY A 9 -7.14 2.26 -2.86
CA GLY A 9 -7.67 2.33 -1.51
C GLY A 9 -7.74 3.77 -0.99
N GLY A 10 -8.74 4.06 -0.17
CA GLY A 10 -9.01 5.38 0.38
C GLY A 10 -9.86 6.29 -0.51
N ARG A 11 -10.30 5.81 -1.70
CA ARG A 11 -11.11 6.60 -2.65
C ARG A 11 -12.61 6.41 -2.52
N LEU A 12 -13.03 5.41 -1.76
CA LEU A 12 -14.43 5.13 -1.51
C LEU A 12 -14.84 5.46 -0.08
N SER A 13 -13.92 6.04 0.70
CA SER A 13 -14.11 6.45 2.08
C SER A 13 -14.07 7.97 2.22
N ASN A 14 -14.55 8.46 3.37
CA ASN A 14 -14.38 9.87 3.70
C ASN A 14 -12.89 10.13 3.95
N PRO A 15 -12.34 11.25 3.46
CA PRO A 15 -10.96 11.63 3.77
C PRO A 15 -10.74 11.71 5.29
N ILE A 16 -9.67 11.10 5.77
CA ILE A 16 -9.27 11.17 7.18
C ILE A 16 -8.40 12.41 7.41
N THR A 17 -7.57 12.76 6.44
CA THR A 17 -6.67 13.90 6.44
C THR A 17 -6.97 14.84 5.27
N ARG A 18 -6.22 15.94 5.15
CA ARG A 18 -6.26 16.81 3.95
C ARG A 18 -5.37 16.27 2.82
N GLU A 19 -4.77 15.10 3.00
CA GLU A 19 -3.87 14.53 2.01
C GLU A 19 -4.67 14.02 0.82
N THR A 20 -4.09 14.18 -0.36
CA THR A 20 -4.70 13.70 -1.59
C THR A 20 -4.72 12.19 -1.65
N GLN A 21 -3.83 11.47 -0.95
CA GLN A 21 -3.76 10.01 -0.87
C GLN A 21 -3.50 9.59 0.57
N SER A 22 -4.41 8.78 1.12
CA SER A 22 -4.32 8.32 2.51
C SER A 22 -5.07 7.00 2.68
N PHE A 23 -4.51 6.10 3.48
CA PHE A 23 -5.15 4.88 3.93
C PHE A 23 -6.36 5.20 4.80
N SER A 24 -7.49 4.54 4.52
CA SER A 24 -8.75 4.77 5.25
C SER A 24 -8.87 3.89 6.49
N GLU A 25 -8.08 4.19 7.53
CA GLU A 25 -7.99 3.43 8.78
C GLU A 25 -9.34 3.00 9.38
N HIS A 26 -10.33 3.89 9.43
CA HIS A 26 -11.61 3.61 10.06
C HIS A 26 -12.65 2.95 9.12
N SER A 27 -12.35 2.83 7.82
CA SER A 27 -13.36 2.40 6.84
C SER A 27 -12.84 1.56 5.68
N TRP A 28 -11.57 1.12 5.72
CA TRP A 28 -10.97 0.26 4.70
C TRP A 28 -11.78 -1.02 4.43
N GLU A 29 -12.41 -1.61 5.44
CA GLU A 29 -13.28 -2.79 5.28
C GLU A 29 -14.50 -2.48 4.40
N MET A 30 -15.08 -1.28 4.56
CA MET A 30 -16.24 -0.83 3.80
C MET A 30 -15.90 -0.58 2.33
N GLU A 31 -14.63 -0.31 2.01
CA GLU A 31 -14.21 -0.09 0.62
C GLU A 31 -14.33 -1.35 -0.24
N PHE A 32 -14.15 -2.54 0.34
CA PHE A 32 -14.40 -3.81 -0.38
C PHE A 32 -15.87 -3.93 -0.79
N LYS A 33 -16.79 -3.59 0.11
CA LYS A 33 -18.22 -3.57 -0.16
C LYS A 33 -18.59 -2.55 -1.24
N LYS A 34 -18.09 -1.33 -1.10
CA LYS A 34 -18.36 -0.25 -2.08
C LYS A 34 -17.77 -0.58 -3.45
N SER A 35 -16.56 -1.14 -3.50
CA SER A 35 -15.90 -1.58 -4.73
C SER A 35 -16.78 -2.58 -5.49
N LYS A 36 -17.27 -3.61 -4.80
CA LYS A 36 -18.18 -4.62 -5.38
C LYS A 36 -19.48 -3.99 -5.90
N GLN A 37 -20.07 -3.07 -5.14
CA GLN A 37 -21.32 -2.41 -5.52
C GLN A 37 -21.18 -1.52 -6.75
N ILE A 38 -20.02 -0.88 -6.93
CA ILE A 38 -19.73 -0.02 -8.07
C ILE A 38 -19.34 -0.84 -9.31
N GLY A 39 -18.77 -2.03 -9.12
CA GLY A 39 -18.30 -2.90 -10.20
C GLY A 39 -16.79 -2.89 -10.39
N PHE A 40 -16.02 -2.42 -9.40
CA PHE A 40 -14.57 -2.63 -9.38
C PHE A 40 -14.26 -4.08 -9.02
N GLU A 41 -13.21 -4.62 -9.62
CA GLU A 41 -12.75 -6.00 -9.42
C GLU A 41 -11.45 -6.05 -8.63
N VAL A 42 -10.67 -4.97 -8.67
CA VAL A 42 -9.34 -4.89 -8.04
C VAL A 42 -9.28 -3.71 -7.09
N LEU A 43 -8.61 -3.89 -5.96
CA LEU A 43 -8.25 -2.82 -5.03
C LEU A 43 -6.73 -2.75 -4.91
N GLU A 44 -6.18 -1.56 -5.08
CA GLU A 44 -4.78 -1.28 -4.74
C GLU A 44 -4.69 -0.82 -3.29
N TRP A 45 -3.91 -1.53 -2.50
CA TRP A 45 -3.74 -1.21 -1.09
C TRP A 45 -2.83 0.01 -0.92
N VAL A 46 -3.19 0.95 -0.05
CA VAL A 46 -2.33 2.10 0.28
C VAL A 46 -1.61 1.85 1.61
N PHE A 47 -0.29 2.01 1.60
CA PHE A 47 0.57 1.96 2.78
C PHE A 47 1.36 3.26 2.92
N ASP A 48 0.89 4.13 3.80
CA ASP A 48 1.41 5.47 4.07
C ASP A 48 1.89 5.59 5.52
N LEU A 49 1.92 6.81 6.07
CA LEU A 49 2.38 7.10 7.43
C LEU A 49 1.39 6.68 8.54
N HIS A 50 0.20 6.16 8.21
CA HIS A 50 -0.73 5.70 9.24
C HIS A 50 -0.22 4.44 9.95
N GLU A 51 0.09 4.58 11.24
CA GLU A 51 0.73 3.54 12.06
C GLU A 51 -0.12 2.26 12.20
N ASN A 52 -1.44 2.37 12.08
CA ASN A 52 -2.39 1.28 12.32
C ASN A 52 -2.77 0.50 11.05
N ASN A 53 -1.94 0.52 10.01
CA ASN A 53 -2.24 -0.21 8.78
C ASN A 53 -2.30 -1.74 9.04
N PRO A 54 -3.46 -2.39 8.83
CA PRO A 54 -3.68 -3.78 9.22
C PRO A 54 -2.77 -4.77 8.50
N ILE A 55 -2.16 -4.39 7.38
CA ILE A 55 -1.21 -5.25 6.67
C ILE A 55 0.05 -5.58 7.48
N LEU A 56 0.38 -4.77 8.49
CA LEU A 56 1.56 -5.00 9.33
C LEU A 56 1.38 -6.13 10.36
N ASP A 57 0.14 -6.54 10.63
CA ASP A 57 -0.20 -7.58 11.61
C ASP A 57 -0.69 -8.87 10.92
N SER A 58 -0.14 -10.02 11.32
CA SER A 58 -0.44 -11.30 10.66
C SER A 58 -1.88 -11.81 10.89
N ASN A 59 -2.52 -11.45 12.01
CA ASN A 59 -3.92 -11.78 12.25
C ASN A 59 -4.83 -10.90 11.39
N ASN A 60 -4.50 -9.62 11.28
CA ASN A 60 -5.23 -8.68 10.43
C ASN A 60 -5.08 -9.01 8.94
N VAL A 61 -3.94 -9.52 8.49
CA VAL A 61 -3.76 -10.04 7.11
C VAL A 61 -4.76 -11.15 6.78
N LYS A 62 -5.10 -12.04 7.73
CA LYS A 62 -6.15 -13.05 7.52
C LYS A 62 -7.52 -12.40 7.34
N LYS A 63 -7.80 -11.32 8.07
CA LYS A 63 -9.03 -10.54 7.96
C LYS A 63 -9.14 -9.86 6.59
N ILE A 64 -8.08 -9.22 6.12
CA ILE A 64 -8.01 -8.63 4.77
C ILE A 64 -8.35 -9.70 3.72
N ARG A 65 -7.70 -10.87 3.79
CA ARG A 65 -7.95 -12.00 2.88
C ARG A 65 -9.41 -12.46 2.90
N HIS A 66 -10.00 -12.52 4.08
CA HIS A 66 -11.38 -12.97 4.26
C HIS A 66 -12.36 -11.99 3.61
N ILE A 67 -12.22 -10.69 3.91
CA ILE A 67 -13.10 -9.64 3.37
C ILE A 67 -12.96 -9.51 1.85
N ALA A 68 -11.74 -9.60 1.33
CA ALA A 68 -11.46 -9.62 -0.11
C ALA A 68 -12.23 -10.75 -0.82
N LYS A 69 -12.20 -11.97 -0.26
CA LYS A 69 -12.93 -13.12 -0.79
C LYS A 69 -14.44 -12.97 -0.69
N GLU A 70 -14.95 -12.49 0.45
CA GLU A 70 -16.39 -12.25 0.66
C GLU A 70 -16.97 -11.29 -0.39
N HIS A 71 -16.20 -10.26 -0.73
CA HIS A 71 -16.61 -9.23 -1.68
C HIS A 71 -16.21 -9.52 -3.12
N ASN A 72 -15.46 -10.60 -3.38
CA ASN A 72 -14.90 -10.92 -4.69
C ASN A 72 -14.07 -9.76 -5.28
N ILE A 73 -13.23 -9.17 -4.44
CA ILE A 73 -12.29 -8.10 -4.81
C ILE A 73 -10.87 -8.64 -4.68
N LEU A 74 -10.10 -8.54 -5.75
CA LEU A 74 -8.69 -8.89 -5.74
C LEU A 74 -7.87 -7.73 -5.18
N VAL A 75 -7.03 -7.98 -4.18
CA VAL A 75 -5.98 -7.01 -3.79
C VAL A 75 -4.70 -7.42 -4.52
N ASN A 76 -4.35 -6.71 -5.59
CA ASN A 76 -3.26 -7.14 -6.49
C ASN A 76 -1.96 -6.34 -6.31
N SER A 77 -2.09 -5.07 -5.94
CA SER A 77 -0.97 -4.14 -5.75
C SER A 77 -1.04 -3.48 -4.38
N LEU A 78 0.12 -3.02 -3.91
CA LEU A 78 0.27 -2.13 -2.78
C LEU A 78 1.08 -0.91 -3.20
N CYS A 79 0.54 0.28 -3.01
CA CYS A 79 1.23 1.55 -3.14
C CYS A 79 1.90 1.90 -1.81
N ALA A 80 3.24 1.96 -1.79
CA ALA A 80 4.03 2.14 -0.57
C ALA A 80 4.49 3.59 -0.36
N ASP A 81 3.53 4.53 -0.33
CA ASP A 81 3.74 5.96 -0.10
C ASP A 81 4.57 6.28 1.15
N TYR A 82 4.58 5.39 2.14
CA TYR A 82 5.46 5.48 3.30
C TYR A 82 6.91 5.81 2.91
N PHE A 83 7.42 5.24 1.81
CA PHE A 83 8.80 5.43 1.35
C PHE A 83 9.05 6.75 0.59
N MET A 84 8.00 7.55 0.32
CA MET A 84 8.17 8.94 -0.12
C MET A 84 8.77 9.82 0.99
N HIS A 85 8.38 9.54 2.23
CA HIS A 85 8.85 10.24 3.42
C HIS A 85 10.04 9.52 4.07
N ASN A 86 9.95 8.19 4.19
CA ASN A 86 10.98 7.35 4.80
C ASN A 86 11.82 6.68 3.72
N ARG A 87 12.80 7.42 3.18
CA ARG A 87 13.47 7.06 1.92
C ARG A 87 14.30 5.78 2.01
N LEU A 88 14.47 5.14 0.86
CA LEU A 88 15.32 3.96 0.65
C LEU A 88 16.73 4.30 0.12
N PHE A 89 17.04 5.59 -0.02
CA PHE A 89 18.33 6.10 -0.49
C PHE A 89 18.55 7.50 0.08
N GLY A 90 19.79 8.00 0.05
CA GLY A 90 20.09 9.37 0.49
C GLY A 90 19.79 9.65 1.97
N VAL A 91 19.79 8.63 2.82
CA VAL A 91 19.56 8.69 4.28
C VAL A 91 20.71 8.02 5.03
N SER A 92 20.75 8.16 6.36
CA SER A 92 21.77 7.49 7.17
C SER A 92 21.67 5.96 7.08
N SER A 93 22.76 5.24 7.32
CA SER A 93 22.76 3.77 7.32
C SER A 93 21.75 3.18 8.32
N PHE A 94 21.55 3.85 9.46
CA PHE A 94 20.58 3.44 10.47
C PHE A 94 19.14 3.57 9.97
N GLU A 95 18.78 4.70 9.35
CA GLU A 95 17.46 4.90 8.75
C GLU A 95 17.21 3.93 7.61
N LEU A 96 18.19 3.74 6.72
CA LEU A 96 18.12 2.80 5.62
C LEU A 96 17.86 1.38 6.12
N GLU A 97 18.57 0.93 7.15
CA GLU A 97 18.38 -0.40 7.72
C GLU A 97 16.96 -0.59 8.26
N ASN A 98 16.41 0.40 8.95
CA ASN A 98 15.03 0.36 9.48
C ASN A 98 13.99 0.33 8.35
N ASN A 99 14.16 1.17 7.33
CA ASN A 99 13.25 1.24 6.20
C ASN A 99 13.27 -0.06 5.38
N LEU A 100 14.46 -0.66 5.17
CA LEU A 100 14.59 -1.96 4.51
C LEU A 100 14.00 -3.10 5.34
N LYS A 101 14.10 -3.07 6.68
CA LYS A 101 13.43 -4.04 7.56
C LYS A 101 11.91 -3.96 7.38
N LEU A 102 11.34 -2.75 7.31
CA LEU A 102 9.92 -2.56 7.07
C LEU A 102 9.51 -3.02 5.67
N LEU A 103 10.27 -2.68 4.63
CA LEU A 103 10.01 -3.15 3.26
C LEU A 103 10.02 -4.67 3.18
N LYS A 104 11.01 -5.34 3.78
CA LYS A 104 11.05 -6.81 3.88
C LYS A 104 9.82 -7.36 4.59
N LYS A 105 9.39 -6.72 5.69
CA LYS A 105 8.15 -7.11 6.38
C LYS A 105 6.93 -6.95 5.46
N LEU A 106 6.81 -5.85 4.71
CA LEU A 106 5.73 -5.64 3.76
C LEU A 106 5.70 -6.70 2.67
N VAL A 107 6.84 -7.06 2.07
CA VAL A 107 6.95 -8.14 1.07
C VAL A 107 6.39 -9.45 1.62
N LEU A 108 6.78 -9.82 2.86
CA LEU A 108 6.28 -11.04 3.50
C LEU A 108 4.78 -10.99 3.80
N GLN A 109 4.24 -9.82 4.17
CA GLN A 109 2.81 -9.66 4.44
C GLN A 109 1.99 -9.67 3.14
N CYS A 110 2.47 -8.99 2.10
CA CYS A 110 1.87 -9.00 0.76
C CYS A 110 1.75 -10.43 0.21
N ASN A 111 2.81 -11.24 0.38
CA ASN A 111 2.80 -12.64 -0.04
C ASN A 111 1.68 -13.47 0.62
N LYS A 112 1.36 -13.22 1.90
CA LYS A 112 0.30 -13.97 2.62
C LYS A 112 -1.12 -13.69 2.11
N ILE A 113 -1.33 -12.55 1.43
CA ILE A 113 -2.59 -12.15 0.81
C ILE A 113 -2.51 -12.10 -0.72
N GLU A 114 -1.46 -12.70 -1.30
CA GLU A 114 -1.28 -12.82 -2.76
C GLU A 114 -1.22 -11.48 -3.50
N ILE A 115 -0.84 -10.39 -2.81
CA ILE A 115 -0.47 -9.12 -3.46
C ILE A 115 0.82 -9.38 -4.26
N LYS A 116 0.77 -9.10 -5.57
CA LYS A 116 1.84 -9.43 -6.52
C LYS A 116 2.77 -8.26 -6.81
N ILE A 117 2.29 -7.04 -6.60
CA ILE A 117 2.98 -5.81 -6.98
C ILE A 117 3.13 -4.93 -5.74
N ILE A 118 4.33 -4.44 -5.50
CA ILE A 118 4.57 -3.33 -4.58
C ILE A 118 5.11 -2.18 -5.43
N GLU A 119 4.37 -1.08 -5.46
CA GLU A 119 4.79 0.17 -6.06
C GLU A 119 5.62 0.96 -5.05
N LEU A 120 6.82 1.35 -5.48
CA LEU A 120 7.72 2.22 -4.72
C LEU A 120 7.79 3.59 -5.41
N PRO A 121 7.08 4.61 -4.88
CA PRO A 121 7.08 5.93 -5.49
C PRO A 121 8.41 6.67 -5.22
N PHE A 122 9.10 7.02 -6.31
CA PHE A 122 10.30 7.85 -6.32
C PHE A 122 9.98 9.26 -6.84
N VAL A 123 9.16 10.00 -6.10
CA VAL A 123 8.64 11.33 -6.45
C VAL A 123 8.80 12.30 -5.27
N ASP A 124 8.59 13.59 -5.50
CA ASP A 124 8.74 14.64 -4.50
C ASP A 124 10.05 14.54 -3.71
N SER A 125 9.92 14.27 -2.41
CA SER A 125 11.00 14.08 -1.45
C SER A 125 11.90 12.88 -1.82
N SER A 126 11.34 11.78 -2.32
CA SER A 126 12.07 10.57 -2.74
C SER A 126 12.46 10.58 -4.22
N SER A 127 12.44 11.72 -4.89
CA SER A 127 12.82 11.82 -6.31
C SER A 127 14.28 11.43 -6.57
N LEU A 128 14.52 10.59 -7.59
CA LEU A 128 15.86 10.22 -8.06
C LEU A 128 16.46 11.30 -8.98
N LYS A 129 16.84 12.43 -8.38
CA LYS A 129 17.30 13.63 -9.12
C LYS A 129 18.72 13.50 -9.68
N THR A 130 19.55 12.62 -9.13
CA THR A 130 20.97 12.49 -9.51
C THR A 130 21.35 11.04 -9.79
N GLU A 131 22.39 10.84 -10.61
CA GLU A 131 22.97 9.50 -10.84
C GLU A 131 23.45 8.84 -9.54
N LYS A 132 23.94 9.65 -8.60
CA LYS A 132 24.29 9.16 -7.25
C LYS A 132 23.08 8.52 -6.57
N ASN A 133 21.89 9.15 -6.63
CA ASN A 133 20.68 8.59 -6.03
C ASN A 133 20.27 7.27 -6.68
N LYS A 134 20.42 7.17 -8.00
CA LYS A 134 20.11 5.94 -8.75
C LYS A 134 21.05 4.79 -8.40
N ASN A 135 22.33 5.09 -8.15
CA ASN A 135 23.34 4.09 -7.78
C ASN A 135 23.25 3.61 -6.33
N GLU A 136 22.50 4.31 -5.47
CA GLU A 136 22.27 3.92 -4.06
C GLU A 136 21.10 2.93 -3.90
N LEU A 137 20.29 2.75 -4.94
CA LEU A 137 19.15 1.82 -5.00
C LEU A 137 19.55 0.45 -5.54
#